data_AF-A0A8S4R9E3-F1
#
_entry.id   AF-A0A8S4R9E3-F1
#
_cell.length_a   1.000
_cell.length_b   1.000
_cell.length_c   1.000
_cell.angle_alpha   90.00
_cell.angle_beta   90.00
_cell.angle_gamma   90.00
#
_symmetry.space_group_name_H-M   'P 1'
#
loop_
_entity.id
_entity.type
_entity.pdbx_description
1 polymer ?
#
loop_
_entity_poly.entity_id
_entity_poly.type
_entity_poly.pdbx_seq_one_letter_code
_entity_poly.pdbx_strand_id
1 'polypeptide(L)'
;MSLNGELLSMTILVISAYLIGWIWLKITTLPALIGMLLTGILFQNLQLVHMSDTYRKLNQDLRKVALVIILMRAGLGLNAGVLKKHYVAVLQLGILPWLVECIAISVSSHYLLNLPWIWGFLLGSMIASVSPAVVVPCLFRLRDEGYGVAKGIPTLLLAAAAIDDSVSVAVFAIILNAMFSTGSATFNIIKGPLSIIAGVVLGSLWGALASFIPERGDTYAVPLRFLILFLGGLFSLFISNLIGWSGAGPLAIVSSGFIAAFYWEKEGWPVNKNPVSNLFRILWIFFEPILFAFTGAQITLSALDPHVIAMGATCLVSCLLLRAIATFLVSFKCGLNSKEKIFIGLTWLAKATVQAALGPAALDLINNGQTAGTGGPTEEESYAKAILAVSVLSVVISAPLGAILIALTGPRLLSRDSNDAADVIHNATDSNSA
;
A
#
# COMPACT_ATOMS: atom_id res chain seq x y z
N MET A 1 -21.93 -27.72 -20.70
CA MET A 1 -21.60 -27.08 -19.41
C MET A 1 -20.23 -26.44 -19.58
N SER A 2 -20.17 -25.30 -20.28
CA SER A 2 -18.90 -24.73 -20.75
C SER A 2 -18.21 -23.95 -19.63
N LEU A 3 -16.88 -23.95 -19.65
CA LEU A 3 -16.03 -23.06 -18.84
C LEU A 3 -16.23 -21.56 -19.14
N ASN A 4 -17.32 -21.15 -19.81
CA ASN A 4 -17.56 -19.80 -20.33
C ASN A 4 -18.14 -18.83 -19.29
N GLY A 5 -18.20 -19.21 -18.00
CA GLY A 5 -18.58 -18.28 -16.95
C GLY A 5 -17.39 -17.38 -16.60
N GLU A 6 -17.49 -16.07 -16.79
CA GLU A 6 -16.44 -15.11 -16.39
C GLU A 6 -16.07 -15.27 -14.90
N LEU A 7 -17.06 -15.54 -14.03
CA LEU A 7 -16.83 -15.85 -12.61
C LEU A 7 -15.95 -17.10 -12.41
N LEU A 8 -16.13 -18.14 -13.22
CA LEU A 8 -15.32 -19.35 -13.15
C LEU A 8 -13.89 -19.07 -13.59
N SER A 9 -13.69 -18.33 -14.69
CA SER A 9 -12.37 -17.91 -15.16
C SER A 9 -11.62 -17.08 -14.09
N MET A 10 -12.31 -16.16 -13.43
CA MET A 10 -11.73 -15.39 -12.32
C MET A 10 -11.43 -16.23 -11.08
N THR A 11 -12.29 -17.20 -10.77
CA THR A 11 -12.06 -18.12 -9.66
C THR A 11 -10.84 -19.00 -9.93
N ILE A 12 -10.72 -19.53 -11.16
CA ILE A 12 -9.54 -20.27 -11.61
C ILE A 12 -8.30 -19.41 -11.50
N LEU A 13 -8.34 -18.15 -11.96
CA LEU A 13 -7.22 -17.22 -11.83
C LEU A 13 -6.76 -17.08 -10.38
N VAL A 14 -7.68 -16.85 -9.43
CA VAL A 14 -7.34 -16.67 -8.01
C VAL A 14 -6.77 -17.96 -7.41
N ILE A 15 -7.34 -19.11 -7.71
CA ILE A 15 -6.85 -20.41 -7.23
C ILE A 15 -5.46 -20.70 -7.81
N SER A 16 -5.28 -20.52 -9.11
CA SER A 16 -3.97 -20.68 -9.77
C SER A 16 -2.94 -19.73 -9.20
N ALA A 17 -3.30 -18.46 -8.96
CA ALA A 17 -2.40 -17.48 -8.35
C ALA A 17 -1.99 -17.89 -6.92
N TYR A 18 -2.92 -18.39 -6.11
CA TYR A 18 -2.59 -18.91 -4.78
C TYR A 18 -1.61 -20.09 -4.84
N LEU A 19 -1.88 -21.08 -5.71
CA LEU A 19 -1.02 -22.26 -5.88
C LEU A 19 0.38 -21.87 -6.39
N ILE A 20 0.45 -21.03 -7.42
CA ILE A 20 1.72 -20.56 -7.98
C ILE A 20 2.47 -19.72 -6.96
N GLY A 21 1.79 -18.83 -6.21
CA GLY A 21 2.38 -18.05 -5.13
C GLY A 21 2.96 -18.93 -4.02
N TRP A 22 2.26 -20.01 -3.65
CA TRP A 22 2.74 -20.97 -2.65
C TRP A 22 3.97 -21.76 -3.14
N ILE A 23 3.93 -22.25 -4.38
CA ILE A 23 5.08 -22.92 -5.03
C ILE A 23 6.27 -21.96 -5.14
N TRP A 24 6.01 -20.72 -5.54
CA TRP A 24 7.01 -19.67 -5.68
C TRP A 24 7.75 -19.43 -4.36
N LEU A 25 7.01 -19.27 -3.27
CA LEU A 25 7.57 -19.10 -1.93
C LEU A 25 8.44 -20.29 -1.53
N LYS A 26 7.99 -21.52 -1.82
CA LYS A 26 8.75 -22.75 -1.51
C LYS A 26 10.04 -22.89 -2.29
N ILE A 27 10.04 -22.54 -3.58
CA ILE A 27 11.20 -22.71 -4.47
C ILE A 27 12.21 -21.58 -4.29
N THR A 28 11.74 -20.33 -4.24
CA THR A 28 12.61 -19.14 -4.34
C THR A 28 12.90 -18.48 -2.99
N THR A 29 12.15 -18.82 -1.93
CA THR A 29 12.13 -18.12 -0.62
C THR A 29 11.64 -16.66 -0.67
N LEU A 30 11.28 -16.17 -1.86
CA LEU A 30 10.75 -14.82 -2.09
C LEU A 30 9.25 -14.73 -1.76
N PRO A 31 8.73 -13.53 -1.48
CA PRO A 31 7.31 -13.34 -1.13
C PRO A 31 6.34 -13.91 -2.17
N ALA A 32 5.32 -14.63 -1.70
CA ALA A 32 4.32 -15.30 -2.55
C ALA A 32 3.56 -14.34 -3.47
N LEU A 33 3.37 -13.08 -3.03
CA LEU A 33 2.71 -12.01 -3.80
C LEU A 33 3.30 -11.82 -5.21
N ILE A 34 4.59 -12.10 -5.41
CA ILE A 34 5.26 -11.98 -6.72
C ILE A 34 4.68 -13.00 -7.70
N GLY A 35 4.60 -14.27 -7.27
CA GLY A 35 4.00 -15.33 -8.08
C GLY A 35 2.53 -15.07 -8.40
N MET A 36 1.77 -14.53 -7.42
CA MET A 36 0.36 -14.17 -7.62
C MET A 36 0.19 -13.06 -8.67
N LEU A 37 1.00 -12.00 -8.61
CA LEU A 37 0.99 -10.89 -9.56
C LEU A 37 1.36 -11.36 -10.97
N LEU A 38 2.45 -12.12 -11.11
CA LEU A 38 2.91 -12.66 -12.40
C LEU A 38 1.87 -13.60 -13.03
N THR A 39 1.15 -14.39 -12.22
CA THR A 39 0.06 -15.23 -12.70
C THR A 39 -1.05 -14.40 -13.33
N GLY A 40 -1.45 -13.31 -12.68
CA GLY A 40 -2.44 -12.36 -13.23
C GLY A 40 -2.01 -11.78 -14.57
N ILE A 41 -0.77 -11.31 -14.67
CA ILE A 41 -0.22 -10.75 -15.92
C ILE A 41 -0.23 -11.82 -17.01
N LEU A 42 0.24 -13.04 -16.71
CA LEU A 42 0.31 -14.13 -17.68
C LEU A 42 -1.08 -14.51 -18.21
N PHE A 43 -2.05 -14.70 -17.31
CA PHE A 43 -3.40 -15.14 -17.69
C PHE A 43 -4.13 -14.10 -18.54
N GLN A 44 -3.95 -12.81 -18.23
CA GLN A 44 -4.50 -11.72 -19.05
C GLN A 44 -3.88 -11.67 -20.44
N ASN A 45 -2.55 -11.79 -20.55
CA ASN A 45 -1.85 -11.65 -21.83
C ASN A 45 -1.93 -12.92 -22.70
N LEU A 46 -2.21 -14.09 -22.11
CA LEU A 46 -2.56 -15.31 -22.83
C LEU A 46 -4.05 -15.41 -23.19
N GLN A 47 -4.85 -14.37 -22.90
CA GLN A 47 -6.30 -14.36 -23.17
C GLN A 47 -7.07 -15.49 -22.46
N LEU A 48 -6.55 -16.00 -21.33
CA LEU A 48 -7.21 -17.02 -20.51
C LEU A 48 -8.32 -16.43 -19.63
N VAL A 49 -8.25 -15.12 -19.39
CA VAL A 49 -9.23 -14.35 -18.63
C VAL A 49 -9.62 -13.14 -19.47
N HIS A 50 -10.92 -12.98 -19.70
CA HIS A 50 -11.49 -11.76 -20.24
C HIS A 50 -12.35 -11.11 -19.17
N MET A 51 -12.10 -9.85 -18.88
CA MET A 51 -12.89 -9.10 -17.90
C MET A 51 -13.86 -8.18 -18.62
N SER A 52 -15.14 -8.55 -18.67
CA SER A 52 -16.18 -7.60 -19.05
C SER A 52 -16.27 -6.45 -18.04
N ASP A 53 -16.92 -5.35 -18.43
CA ASP A 53 -17.02 -4.15 -17.61
C ASP A 53 -17.68 -4.41 -16.24
N THR A 54 -18.66 -5.33 -16.18
CA THR A 54 -19.32 -5.74 -14.94
C THR A 54 -18.33 -6.32 -13.93
N TYR A 55 -17.48 -7.24 -14.38
CA TYR A 55 -16.52 -7.88 -13.49
C TYR A 55 -15.29 -7.01 -13.24
N ARG A 56 -14.96 -6.08 -14.13
CA ARG A 56 -13.95 -5.04 -13.85
C ARG A 56 -14.34 -4.21 -12.63
N LYS A 57 -15.62 -3.82 -12.52
CA LYS A 57 -16.15 -3.10 -11.35
C LYS A 57 -16.11 -3.96 -10.08
N LEU A 58 -16.56 -5.22 -10.17
CA LEU A 58 -16.45 -6.16 -9.04
C LEU A 58 -15.01 -6.28 -8.54
N ASN A 59 -14.04 -6.39 -9.45
CA ASN A 59 -12.63 -6.51 -9.09
C ASN A 59 -12.09 -5.25 -8.44
N GLN A 60 -12.51 -4.05 -8.89
CA GLN A 60 -12.18 -2.80 -8.21
C GLN A 60 -12.68 -2.78 -6.76
N ASP A 61 -13.91 -3.23 -6.52
CA ASP A 61 -14.48 -3.27 -5.17
C ASP A 61 -13.82 -4.34 -4.28
N LEU A 62 -13.51 -5.52 -4.82
CA LEU A 62 -12.76 -6.56 -4.09
C LEU A 62 -11.35 -6.08 -3.69
N ARG A 63 -10.67 -5.29 -4.54
CA ARG A 63 -9.39 -4.68 -4.18
C ARG A 63 -9.52 -3.63 -3.08
N LYS A 64 -10.60 -2.85 -3.06
CA LYS A 64 -10.89 -1.92 -1.94
C LYS A 64 -11.07 -2.68 -0.63
N VAL A 65 -11.79 -3.80 -0.63
CA VAL A 65 -11.93 -4.67 0.55
C VAL A 65 -10.57 -5.20 1.01
N ALA A 66 -9.74 -5.70 0.09
CA ALA A 66 -8.37 -6.15 0.40
C ALA A 66 -7.52 -5.02 1.01
N LEU A 67 -7.65 -3.79 0.49
CA LEU A 67 -6.97 -2.61 1.02
C LEU A 67 -7.39 -2.31 2.46
N VAL A 68 -8.69 -2.37 2.78
CA VAL A 68 -9.16 -2.21 4.18
C VAL A 68 -8.53 -3.25 5.10
N ILE A 69 -8.49 -4.52 4.66
CA ILE A 69 -7.93 -5.62 5.45
C ILE A 69 -6.45 -5.35 5.75
N ILE A 70 -5.64 -5.03 4.74
CA ILE A 70 -4.19 -4.84 4.95
C ILE A 70 -3.86 -3.58 5.76
N LEU A 71 -4.58 -2.48 5.53
CA LEU A 71 -4.39 -1.24 6.29
C LEU A 71 -4.82 -1.39 7.75
N MET A 72 -5.93 -2.09 8.00
CA MET A 72 -6.38 -2.36 9.36
C MET A 72 -5.37 -3.24 10.10
N ARG A 73 -4.82 -4.26 9.42
CA ARG A 73 -3.71 -5.05 9.95
C ARG A 73 -2.48 -4.21 10.26
N ALA A 74 -2.11 -3.30 9.35
CA ALA A 74 -0.99 -2.39 9.55
C ALA A 74 -1.20 -1.54 10.81
N GLY A 75 -2.39 -0.92 10.96
CA GLY A 75 -2.77 -0.14 12.13
C GLY A 75 -2.73 -0.94 13.44
N LEU A 76 -3.33 -2.12 13.47
CA LEU A 76 -3.30 -3.03 14.62
C LEU A 76 -1.87 -3.49 15.00
N GLY A 77 -0.93 -3.43 14.07
CA GLY A 77 0.47 -3.81 14.25
C GLY A 77 1.40 -2.64 14.64
N LEU A 78 0.88 -1.43 14.83
CA LEU A 78 1.69 -0.26 15.23
C LEU A 78 1.90 -0.22 16.74
N ASN A 79 3.14 0.06 17.18
CA ASN A 79 3.48 0.25 18.58
C ASN A 79 3.45 1.73 18.99
N ALA A 80 2.65 2.07 20.00
CA ALA A 80 2.46 3.45 20.45
C ALA A 80 3.72 4.06 21.11
N GLY A 81 4.50 3.26 21.83
CA GLY A 81 5.75 3.69 22.45
C GLY A 81 6.79 4.11 21.42
N VAL A 82 6.95 3.31 20.36
CA VAL A 82 7.83 3.62 19.22
C VAL A 82 7.34 4.89 18.51
N LEU A 83 6.05 4.98 18.21
CA LEU A 83 5.49 6.12 17.49
C LEU A 83 5.64 7.43 18.26
N LYS A 84 5.37 7.43 19.58
CA LYS A 84 5.56 8.60 20.45
C LYS A 84 7.01 9.06 20.49
N LYS A 85 7.96 8.12 20.52
CA LYS A 85 9.39 8.42 20.56
C LYS A 85 9.93 8.96 19.23
N HIS A 86 9.35 8.51 18.11
CA HIS A 86 9.89 8.73 16.77
C HIS A 86 8.91 9.38 15.78
N TYR A 87 7.91 10.13 16.26
CA TYR A 87 6.88 10.73 15.41
C TYR A 87 7.46 11.68 14.34
N VAL A 88 8.53 12.41 14.68
CA VAL A 88 9.24 13.29 13.73
C VAL A 88 9.85 12.47 12.59
N ALA A 89 10.45 11.32 12.91
CA ALA A 89 11.01 10.42 11.90
C ALA A 89 9.93 9.87 10.98
N VAL A 90 8.77 9.51 11.52
CA VAL A 90 7.61 9.04 10.73
C VAL A 90 7.13 10.10 9.75
N LEU A 91 6.97 11.35 10.20
CA LEU A 91 6.58 12.47 9.32
C LEU A 91 7.66 12.78 8.26
N GLN A 92 8.92 12.79 8.67
CA GLN A 92 10.05 13.03 7.75
C GLN A 92 10.12 11.95 6.66
N LEU A 93 10.03 10.67 7.04
CA LEU A 93 10.09 9.54 6.12
C LEU A 93 8.85 9.42 5.22
N GLY A 94 7.68 9.85 5.70
CA GLY A 94 6.43 9.81 4.93
C GLY A 94 6.26 10.96 3.95
N ILE A 95 6.82 12.16 4.25
CA ILE A 95 6.55 13.36 3.45
C ILE A 95 7.74 13.78 2.57
N LEU A 96 8.96 13.80 3.12
CA LEU A 96 10.08 14.41 2.40
C LEU A 96 10.57 13.56 1.21
N PRO A 97 10.81 12.23 1.35
CA PRO A 97 11.15 11.39 0.20
C PRO A 97 10.05 11.37 -0.86
N TRP A 98 8.79 11.35 -0.42
CA TRP A 98 7.62 11.44 -1.29
C TRP A 98 7.63 12.72 -2.12
N LEU A 99 7.87 13.88 -1.48
CA LEU A 99 7.89 15.17 -2.16
C LEU A 99 9.02 15.24 -3.20
N VAL A 100 10.21 14.76 -2.85
CA VAL A 100 11.36 14.71 -3.78
C VAL A 100 11.05 13.81 -4.98
N GLU A 101 10.49 12.62 -4.75
CA GLU A 101 10.13 11.72 -5.86
C GLU A 101 9.00 12.30 -6.71
N CYS A 102 7.98 12.89 -6.10
CA CYS A 102 6.87 13.54 -6.80
C CYS A 102 7.38 14.63 -7.75
N ILE A 103 8.26 15.52 -7.27
CA ILE A 103 8.87 16.56 -8.10
C ILE A 103 9.75 15.95 -9.19
N ALA A 104 10.58 14.96 -8.86
CA ALA A 104 11.46 14.30 -9.82
C ALA A 104 10.68 13.65 -10.96
N ILE A 105 9.58 12.97 -10.67
CA ILE A 105 8.71 12.33 -11.68
C ILE A 105 7.97 13.39 -12.48
N SER A 106 7.48 14.46 -11.84
CA SER A 106 6.78 15.55 -12.53
C SER A 106 7.67 16.25 -13.55
N VAL A 107 8.91 16.58 -13.16
CA VAL A 107 9.91 17.18 -14.03
C VAL A 107 10.34 16.21 -15.14
N SER A 108 10.65 14.96 -14.77
CA SER A 108 11.13 13.96 -15.74
C SER A 108 10.05 13.61 -16.77
N SER A 109 8.78 13.49 -16.35
CA SER A 109 7.67 13.21 -17.26
C SER A 109 7.33 14.40 -18.17
N HIS A 110 7.52 15.64 -17.72
CA HIS A 110 7.39 16.81 -18.59
C HIS A 110 8.42 16.78 -19.74
N TYR A 111 9.69 16.54 -19.43
CA TYR A 111 10.76 16.57 -20.44
C TYR A 111 10.90 15.29 -21.26
N LEU A 112 10.58 14.12 -20.70
CA LEU A 112 10.67 12.84 -21.41
C LEU A 112 9.36 12.54 -22.14
N LEU A 113 8.23 12.60 -21.47
CA LEU A 113 6.94 12.18 -22.04
C LEU A 113 6.17 13.34 -22.70
N ASN A 114 6.74 14.55 -22.71
CA ASN A 114 6.10 15.78 -23.21
C ASN A 114 4.73 16.04 -22.56
N LEU A 115 4.54 15.62 -21.30
CA LEU A 115 3.31 15.87 -20.57
C LEU A 115 3.25 17.33 -20.11
N PRO A 116 2.11 18.03 -20.18
CA PRO A 116 1.96 19.33 -19.55
C PRO A 116 2.21 19.23 -18.04
N TRP A 117 2.66 20.32 -17.42
CA TRP A 117 3.04 20.34 -15.99
C TRP A 117 1.97 19.75 -15.07
N ILE A 118 0.69 20.07 -15.29
CA ILE A 118 -0.40 19.56 -14.46
C ILE A 118 -0.57 18.04 -14.56
N TRP A 119 -0.40 17.47 -15.76
CA TRP A 119 -0.39 16.02 -16.00
C TRP A 119 0.85 15.37 -15.39
N GLY A 120 2.01 16.04 -15.47
CA GLY A 120 3.23 15.60 -14.80
C GLY A 120 3.10 15.54 -13.28
N PHE A 121 2.50 16.57 -12.66
CA PHE A 121 2.20 16.57 -11.22
C PHE A 121 1.14 15.55 -10.83
N LEU A 122 0.13 15.34 -11.67
CA LEU A 122 -0.86 14.27 -11.47
C LEU A 122 -0.15 12.91 -11.41
N LEU A 123 0.70 12.62 -12.40
CA LEU A 123 1.51 11.40 -12.44
C LEU A 123 2.45 11.30 -11.23
N GLY A 124 3.20 12.36 -10.94
CA GLY A 124 4.18 12.41 -9.85
C GLY A 124 3.55 12.16 -8.49
N SER A 125 2.39 12.78 -8.21
CA SER A 125 1.68 12.63 -6.94
C SER A 125 1.27 11.18 -6.66
N MET A 126 0.84 10.44 -7.70
CA MET A 126 0.43 9.04 -7.61
C MET A 126 1.62 8.07 -7.61
N ILE A 127 2.59 8.24 -8.52
CA ILE A 127 3.71 7.30 -8.62
C ILE A 127 4.58 7.39 -7.35
N ALA A 128 4.73 8.57 -6.75
CA ALA A 128 5.51 8.74 -5.52
C ALA A 128 4.95 7.95 -4.31
N SER A 129 3.73 7.42 -4.38
CA SER A 129 3.15 6.61 -3.30
C SER A 129 3.85 5.27 -3.16
N VAL A 130 4.15 4.86 -1.93
CA VAL A 130 4.57 3.49 -1.61
C VAL A 130 3.35 2.55 -1.65
N SER A 131 3.55 1.23 -1.72
CA SER A 131 2.46 0.26 -1.66
C SER A 131 2.45 -0.55 -0.36
N PRO A 132 1.50 -0.30 0.56
CA PRO A 132 1.33 -1.09 1.78
C PRO A 132 1.05 -2.56 1.48
N ALA A 133 0.35 -2.88 0.39
CA ALA A 133 0.05 -4.27 0.05
C ALA A 133 1.32 -5.11 -0.17
N VAL A 134 2.41 -4.50 -0.63
CA VAL A 134 3.71 -5.18 -0.81
C VAL A 134 4.55 -5.07 0.45
N VAL A 135 4.63 -3.88 1.03
CA VAL A 135 5.50 -3.60 2.18
C VAL A 135 5.01 -4.27 3.46
N VAL A 136 3.71 -4.19 3.77
CA VAL A 136 3.14 -4.65 5.05
C VAL A 136 3.37 -6.15 5.26
N PRO A 137 3.06 -7.06 4.30
CA PRO A 137 3.34 -8.48 4.49
C PRO A 137 4.84 -8.78 4.66
N CYS A 138 5.70 -8.11 3.89
CA CYS A 138 7.16 -8.31 3.99
C CYS A 138 7.71 -7.83 5.34
N LEU A 139 7.27 -6.67 5.83
CA LEU A 139 7.68 -6.15 7.14
C LEU A 139 7.14 -6.99 8.29
N PHE A 140 5.93 -7.54 8.17
CA PHE A 140 5.40 -8.48 9.17
C PHE A 140 6.19 -9.77 9.23
N ARG A 141 6.59 -10.33 8.08
CA ARG A 141 7.49 -11.50 8.06
C ARG A 141 8.80 -11.22 8.78
N LEU A 142 9.46 -10.10 8.45
CA LEU A 142 10.71 -9.71 9.11
C LEU A 142 10.54 -9.48 10.61
N ARG A 143 9.43 -8.84 11.01
CA ARG A 143 9.09 -8.62 12.42
C ARG A 143 8.84 -9.93 13.16
N ASP A 144 8.10 -10.86 12.56
CA ASP A 144 7.79 -12.17 13.14
C ASP A 144 9.07 -13.03 13.29
N GLU A 145 10.08 -12.80 12.44
CA GLU A 145 11.43 -13.40 12.54
C GLU A 145 12.37 -12.67 13.53
N GLY A 146 11.94 -11.54 14.09
CA GLY A 146 12.67 -10.74 15.07
C GLY A 146 13.56 -9.63 14.49
N TYR A 147 13.49 -9.33 13.20
CA TYR A 147 14.34 -8.31 12.56
C TYR A 147 13.80 -6.89 12.76
N GLY A 148 14.66 -5.98 13.25
CA GLY A 148 14.37 -4.55 13.36
C GLY A 148 13.35 -4.16 14.44
N VAL A 149 12.95 -5.12 15.30
CA VAL A 149 11.92 -4.96 16.32
C VAL A 149 12.38 -4.04 17.45
N ALA A 150 13.62 -4.21 17.95
CA ALA A 150 14.17 -3.42 19.04
C ALA A 150 14.14 -1.90 18.81
N LYS A 151 14.35 -1.45 17.56
CA LYS A 151 14.27 -0.03 17.16
C LYS A 151 12.92 0.37 16.59
N GLY A 152 11.98 -0.56 16.48
CA GLY A 152 10.65 -0.34 15.94
C GLY A 152 10.62 0.03 14.45
N ILE A 153 11.63 -0.37 13.67
CA ILE A 153 11.74 -0.02 12.23
C ILE A 153 10.50 -0.43 11.44
N PRO A 154 9.93 -1.65 11.62
CA PRO A 154 8.67 -2.01 10.97
C PRO A 154 7.53 -1.04 11.31
N THR A 155 7.39 -0.64 12.58
CA THR A 155 6.35 0.33 13.00
C THR A 155 6.55 1.69 12.34
N LEU A 156 7.79 2.19 12.29
CA LEU A 156 8.10 3.48 11.64
C LEU A 156 7.73 3.47 10.16
N LEU A 157 8.10 2.41 9.45
CA LEU A 157 7.79 2.24 8.05
C LEU A 157 6.27 2.13 7.83
N LEU A 158 5.58 1.25 8.55
CA LEU A 158 4.12 1.10 8.41
C LEU A 158 3.37 2.41 8.62
N ALA A 159 3.74 3.19 9.65
CA ALA A 159 3.13 4.50 9.91
C ALA A 159 3.48 5.53 8.83
N ALA A 160 4.74 5.57 8.38
CA ALA A 160 5.19 6.49 7.34
C ALA A 160 4.55 6.19 5.98
N ALA A 161 4.37 4.91 5.62
CA ALA A 161 3.65 4.50 4.40
C ALA A 161 2.19 4.97 4.43
N ALA A 162 1.50 4.88 5.57
CA ALA A 162 0.11 5.34 5.68
C ALA A 162 -0.03 6.86 5.44
N ILE A 163 0.96 7.65 5.89
CA ILE A 163 1.00 9.10 5.66
C ILE A 163 1.32 9.40 4.20
N ASP A 164 2.37 8.77 3.66
CA ASP A 164 2.80 8.85 2.26
C ASP A 164 1.62 8.61 1.30
N ASP A 165 0.91 7.50 1.49
CA ASP A 165 -0.25 7.12 0.67
C ASP A 165 -1.40 8.13 0.76
N SER A 166 -1.67 8.62 1.96
CA SER A 166 -2.82 9.51 2.17
C SER A 166 -2.54 10.91 1.63
N VAL A 167 -1.30 11.36 1.71
CA VAL A 167 -0.83 12.58 1.05
C VAL A 167 -0.89 12.41 -0.47
N SER A 168 -0.40 11.29 -1.00
CA SER A 168 -0.45 10.97 -2.43
C SER A 168 -1.88 11.02 -2.97
N VAL A 169 -2.80 10.28 -2.36
CA VAL A 169 -4.20 10.21 -2.76
C VAL A 169 -4.90 11.58 -2.65
N ALA A 170 -4.63 12.34 -1.58
CA ALA A 170 -5.20 13.67 -1.41
C ALA A 170 -4.71 14.65 -2.47
N VAL A 171 -3.40 14.70 -2.74
CA VAL A 171 -2.81 15.60 -3.75
C VAL A 171 -3.25 15.21 -5.15
N PHE A 172 -3.29 13.91 -5.47
CA PHE A 172 -3.83 13.42 -6.74
C PHE A 172 -5.28 13.87 -6.94
N ALA A 173 -6.13 13.72 -5.92
CA ALA A 173 -7.53 14.14 -5.98
C ALA A 173 -7.67 15.66 -6.15
N ILE A 174 -6.81 16.46 -5.51
CA ILE A 174 -6.81 17.93 -5.69
C ILE A 174 -6.49 18.27 -7.15
N ILE A 175 -5.44 17.69 -7.70
CA ILE A 175 -4.99 17.95 -9.08
C ILE A 175 -6.07 17.51 -10.07
N LEU A 176 -6.59 16.29 -9.91
CA LEU A 176 -7.62 15.74 -10.79
C LEU A 176 -8.90 16.61 -10.78
N ASN A 177 -9.39 17.02 -9.61
CA ASN A 177 -10.56 17.90 -9.53
C ASN A 177 -10.30 19.31 -10.07
N ALA A 178 -9.05 19.80 -9.97
CA ALA A 178 -8.66 21.07 -10.56
C ALA A 178 -8.62 21.01 -12.10
N MET A 179 -8.22 19.87 -12.67
CA MET A 179 -8.21 19.64 -14.11
C MET A 179 -9.62 19.53 -14.70
N PHE A 180 -10.49 18.73 -14.09
CA PHE A 180 -11.80 18.39 -14.67
C PHE A 180 -12.98 19.22 -14.09
N SER A 181 -12.69 20.37 -13.46
CA SER A 181 -13.63 21.42 -13.04
C SER A 181 -14.83 20.97 -12.20
N THR A 182 -14.58 20.24 -11.10
CA THR A 182 -15.64 19.74 -10.20
C THR A 182 -15.92 20.63 -8.97
N GLY A 183 -15.40 21.86 -8.87
CA GLY A 183 -15.75 22.78 -7.78
C GLY A 183 -14.84 24.01 -7.62
N SER A 184 -15.08 24.79 -6.56
CA SER A 184 -14.22 25.94 -6.20
C SER A 184 -12.79 25.48 -5.90
N ALA A 185 -11.81 26.02 -6.65
CA ALA A 185 -10.40 25.68 -6.50
C ALA A 185 -9.89 25.87 -5.05
N THR A 186 -10.38 26.90 -4.35
CA THR A 186 -10.04 27.17 -2.94
C THR A 186 -10.52 26.06 -2.02
N PHE A 187 -11.75 25.57 -2.22
CA PHE A 187 -12.30 24.49 -1.40
C PHE A 187 -11.53 23.18 -1.63
N ASN A 188 -11.15 22.87 -2.87
CA ASN A 188 -10.39 21.68 -3.20
C ASN A 188 -9.00 21.66 -2.56
N ILE A 189 -8.27 22.79 -2.56
CA ILE A 189 -6.94 22.87 -1.93
C ILE A 189 -7.03 22.64 -0.42
N ILE A 190 -8.01 23.25 0.26
CA ILE A 190 -8.21 23.09 1.70
C ILE A 190 -8.66 21.66 2.06
N LYS A 191 -9.43 21.02 1.18
CA LYS A 191 -9.95 19.66 1.34
C LYS A 191 -8.85 18.62 1.54
N GLY A 192 -7.69 18.77 0.90
CA GLY A 192 -6.58 17.80 1.02
C GLY A 192 -6.06 17.67 2.46
N PRO A 193 -5.44 18.71 3.05
CA PRO A 193 -4.97 18.68 4.43
C PRO A 193 -6.09 18.35 5.44
N LEU A 194 -7.30 18.88 5.20
CA LEU A 194 -8.44 18.62 6.07
C LEU A 194 -8.87 17.14 6.03
N SER A 195 -8.74 16.47 4.88
CA SER A 195 -9.05 15.03 4.76
C SER A 195 -8.12 14.15 5.58
N ILE A 196 -6.83 14.49 5.63
CA ILE A 196 -5.84 13.78 6.45
C ILE A 196 -6.19 13.92 7.94
N ILE A 197 -6.46 15.15 8.39
CA ILE A 197 -6.83 15.44 9.78
C ILE A 197 -8.13 14.72 10.14
N ALA A 198 -9.16 14.82 9.29
CA ALA A 198 -10.44 14.17 9.51
C ALA A 198 -10.31 12.65 9.55
N GLY A 199 -9.49 12.05 8.66
CA GLY A 199 -9.18 10.63 8.67
C GLY A 199 -8.60 10.18 10.02
N VAL A 200 -7.56 10.88 10.50
CA VAL A 200 -6.94 10.56 11.80
C VAL A 200 -7.92 10.73 12.96
N VAL A 201 -8.69 11.83 13.00
CA VAL A 201 -9.63 12.12 14.09
C VAL A 201 -10.78 11.11 14.11
N LEU A 202 -11.48 10.92 12.98
CA LEU A 202 -12.61 10.00 12.89
C LEU A 202 -12.17 8.56 13.09
N GLY A 203 -11.01 8.17 12.53
CA GLY A 203 -10.43 6.86 12.77
C GLY A 203 -10.09 6.63 14.23
N SER A 204 -9.48 7.62 14.90
CA SER A 204 -9.16 7.52 16.32
C SER A 204 -10.40 7.40 17.20
N LEU A 205 -11.45 8.17 16.91
CA LEU A 205 -12.74 8.07 17.60
C LEU A 205 -13.38 6.69 17.40
N TRP A 206 -13.38 6.18 16.17
CA TRP A 206 -13.92 4.86 15.85
C TRP A 206 -13.10 3.72 16.51
N GLY A 207 -11.78 3.84 16.50
CA GLY A 207 -10.88 2.90 17.16
C GLY A 207 -11.11 2.84 18.66
N ALA A 208 -11.28 4.01 19.31
CA ALA A 208 -11.61 4.07 20.73
C ALA A 208 -12.98 3.42 21.01
N LEU A 209 -14.00 3.69 20.19
CA LEU A 209 -15.32 3.06 20.31
C LEU A 209 -15.22 1.53 20.20
N ALA A 210 -14.47 1.03 19.22
CA ALA A 210 -14.22 -0.40 19.01
C ALA A 210 -13.40 -1.03 20.14
N SER A 211 -12.66 -0.25 20.93
CA SER A 211 -11.99 -0.75 22.13
C SER A 211 -12.95 -1.04 23.27
N PHE A 212 -13.97 -0.19 23.44
CA PHE A 212 -14.92 -0.29 24.55
C PHE A 212 -16.09 -1.25 24.26
N ILE A 213 -16.49 -1.39 22.98
CA ILE A 213 -17.61 -2.23 22.57
C ILE A 213 -17.08 -3.46 21.81
N PRO A 214 -17.44 -4.70 22.18
CA PRO A 214 -18.27 -5.15 23.31
C PRO A 214 -17.49 -5.24 24.64
N GLU A 215 -18.24 -5.38 25.73
CA GLU A 215 -17.69 -5.58 27.08
C GLU A 215 -16.73 -6.77 27.16
N ARG A 216 -15.69 -6.64 27.98
CA ARG A 216 -14.56 -7.58 28.04
C ARG A 216 -14.95 -9.02 28.38
N GLY A 217 -16.04 -9.20 29.12
CA GLY A 217 -16.54 -10.52 29.54
C GLY A 217 -17.38 -11.24 28.48
N ASP A 218 -17.66 -10.60 27.35
CA ASP A 218 -18.43 -11.22 26.27
C ASP A 218 -17.61 -12.34 25.60
N THR A 219 -18.22 -13.52 25.49
CA THR A 219 -17.64 -14.67 24.80
C THR A 219 -17.31 -14.35 23.33
N TYR A 220 -18.04 -13.40 22.74
CA TYR A 220 -17.87 -12.97 21.35
C TYR A 220 -17.14 -11.63 21.20
N ALA A 221 -16.45 -11.13 22.24
CA ALA A 221 -15.74 -9.85 22.20
C ALA A 221 -14.76 -9.75 21.02
N VAL A 222 -13.97 -10.79 20.76
CA VAL A 222 -12.98 -10.82 19.65
C VAL A 222 -13.65 -10.72 18.27
N PRO A 223 -14.59 -11.61 17.88
CA PRO A 223 -15.23 -11.52 16.56
C PRO A 223 -16.06 -10.24 16.38
N LEU A 224 -16.69 -9.72 17.44
CA LEU A 224 -17.43 -8.45 17.35
C LEU A 224 -16.51 -7.25 17.18
N ARG A 225 -15.39 -7.17 17.93
CA ARG A 225 -14.36 -6.11 17.73
C ARG A 225 -13.77 -6.16 16.33
N PHE A 226 -13.51 -7.37 15.81
CA PHE A 226 -13.12 -7.56 14.42
C PHE A 226 -14.17 -7.01 13.45
N LEU A 227 -15.44 -7.36 13.64
CA LEU A 227 -16.52 -6.93 12.76
C LEU A 227 -16.69 -5.40 12.78
N ILE A 228 -16.64 -4.77 13.95
CA ILE A 228 -16.74 -3.31 14.12
C ILE A 228 -15.61 -2.60 13.38
N LEU A 229 -14.37 -3.08 13.53
CA LEU A 229 -13.22 -2.51 12.82
C LEU A 229 -13.29 -2.75 11.31
N PHE A 230 -13.70 -3.95 10.88
CA PHE A 230 -13.79 -4.29 9.47
C PHE A 230 -14.90 -3.48 8.76
N LEU A 231 -16.11 -3.47 9.32
CA LEU A 231 -17.23 -2.70 8.76
C LEU A 231 -16.98 -1.19 8.82
N GLY A 232 -16.43 -0.69 9.93
CA GLY A 232 -16.06 0.73 10.05
C GLY A 232 -14.97 1.14 9.07
N GLY A 233 -13.99 0.25 8.82
CA GLY A 233 -12.97 0.46 7.80
C GLY A 233 -13.54 0.52 6.39
N LEU A 234 -14.46 -0.40 6.04
CA LEU A 234 -15.18 -0.36 4.77
C LEU A 234 -15.98 0.93 4.63
N PHE A 235 -16.80 1.26 5.64
CA PHE A 235 -17.62 2.47 5.65
C PHE A 235 -16.77 3.72 5.44
N SER A 236 -15.65 3.83 6.16
CA SER A 236 -14.70 4.94 6.03
C SER A 236 -14.12 5.03 4.61
N LEU A 237 -13.67 3.92 4.01
CA LEU A 237 -13.11 3.93 2.66
C LEU A 237 -14.16 4.28 1.59
N PHE A 238 -15.35 3.70 1.65
CA PHE A 238 -16.37 3.95 0.64
C PHE A 238 -16.95 5.36 0.75
N ILE A 239 -17.19 5.86 1.97
CA ILE A 239 -17.70 7.23 2.17
C ILE A 239 -16.68 8.27 1.79
N SER A 240 -15.43 8.11 2.24
CA SER A 240 -14.35 9.06 1.90
C SER A 240 -14.19 9.22 0.39
N ASN A 241 -14.30 8.12 -0.37
CA ASN A 241 -14.32 8.16 -1.82
C ASN A 241 -15.58 8.84 -2.39
N LEU A 242 -16.76 8.57 -1.83
CA LEU A 242 -18.03 9.16 -2.27
C LEU A 242 -18.09 10.69 -2.06
N ILE A 243 -17.58 11.19 -0.93
CA ILE A 243 -17.51 12.63 -0.63
C ILE A 243 -16.30 13.31 -1.33
N GLY A 244 -15.45 12.53 -1.98
CA GLY A 244 -14.21 12.98 -2.62
C GLY A 244 -13.12 13.43 -1.64
N TRP A 245 -13.15 12.94 -0.40
CA TRP A 245 -12.10 13.09 0.61
C TRP A 245 -11.25 11.81 0.65
N SER A 246 -10.81 11.34 -0.51
CA SER A 246 -10.20 10.01 -0.69
C SER A 246 -8.98 9.74 0.20
N GLY A 247 -8.24 10.77 0.63
CA GLY A 247 -7.12 10.64 1.58
C GLY A 247 -7.55 10.33 3.03
N ALA A 248 -8.80 10.59 3.42
CA ALA A 248 -9.29 10.35 4.78
C ALA A 248 -9.50 8.87 5.10
N GLY A 249 -9.96 8.08 4.12
CA GLY A 249 -10.33 6.68 4.28
C GLY A 249 -9.19 5.80 4.79
N PRO A 250 -8.06 5.72 4.05
CA PRO A 250 -6.88 4.93 4.43
C PRO A 250 -6.36 5.29 5.83
N LEU A 251 -6.21 6.58 6.15
CA LEU A 251 -5.78 7.03 7.47
C LEU A 251 -6.76 6.65 8.56
N ALA A 252 -8.06 6.79 8.34
CA ALA A 252 -9.05 6.40 9.33
C ALA A 252 -8.99 4.90 9.65
N ILE A 253 -8.71 4.04 8.66
CA ILE A 253 -8.52 2.60 8.87
C ILE A 253 -7.28 2.33 9.71
N VAL A 254 -6.14 2.94 9.37
CA VAL A 254 -4.88 2.74 10.11
C VAL A 254 -4.99 3.32 11.53
N SER A 255 -5.56 4.51 11.69
CA SER A 255 -5.75 5.17 12.98
C SER A 255 -6.75 4.42 13.87
N SER A 256 -7.84 3.89 13.32
CA SER A 256 -8.79 3.08 14.10
C SER A 256 -8.16 1.79 14.60
N GLY A 257 -7.41 1.07 13.75
CA GLY A 257 -6.64 -0.10 14.16
C GLY A 257 -5.59 0.22 15.23
N PHE A 258 -4.85 1.33 15.06
CA PHE A 258 -3.83 1.75 16.01
C PHE A 258 -4.40 2.09 17.39
N ILE A 259 -5.44 2.92 17.44
CA ILE A 259 -6.06 3.31 18.70
C ILE A 259 -6.70 2.09 19.37
N ALA A 260 -7.34 1.21 18.59
CA ALA A 260 -7.89 -0.03 19.11
C ALA A 260 -6.82 -0.90 19.79
N ALA A 261 -5.70 -1.12 19.08
CA ALA A 261 -4.56 -1.86 19.61
C ALA A 261 -3.92 -1.19 20.83
N PHE A 262 -3.84 0.14 20.86
CA PHE A 262 -3.28 0.89 22.00
C PHE A 262 -4.09 0.70 23.29
N TYR A 263 -5.42 0.70 23.22
CA TYR A 263 -6.24 0.42 24.39
C TYR A 263 -6.14 -1.04 24.80
N TRP A 264 -6.17 -1.99 23.86
CA TRP A 264 -6.05 -3.41 24.17
C TRP A 264 -4.67 -3.80 24.72
N GLU A 265 -3.61 -3.07 24.34
CA GLU A 265 -2.28 -3.23 24.94
C GLU A 265 -2.29 -2.95 26.44
N LYS A 266 -3.01 -1.91 26.88
CA LYS A 266 -3.21 -1.61 28.30
C LYS A 266 -4.05 -2.65 29.03
N GLU A 267 -4.84 -3.42 28.30
CA GLU A 267 -5.64 -4.53 28.81
C GLU A 267 -4.85 -5.86 28.86
N GLY A 268 -3.58 -5.86 28.42
CA GLY A 268 -2.69 -7.02 28.44
C GLY A 268 -2.63 -7.79 27.11
N TRP A 269 -3.26 -7.30 26.04
CA TRP A 269 -3.13 -7.92 24.72
C TRP A 269 -1.88 -7.40 24.01
N PRO A 270 -0.90 -8.26 23.67
CA PRO A 270 0.30 -7.80 22.98
C PRO A 270 -0.06 -7.25 21.59
N VAL A 271 0.53 -6.11 21.22
CA VAL A 271 0.32 -5.42 19.93
C VAL A 271 0.39 -6.38 18.74
N ASN A 272 1.33 -7.34 18.77
CA ASN A 272 1.62 -8.23 17.63
C ASN A 272 0.90 -9.59 17.66
N LYS A 273 0.34 -9.99 18.81
CA LYS A 273 -0.34 -11.29 18.97
C LYS A 273 -1.78 -11.13 19.47
N ASN A 274 -2.40 -9.97 19.23
CA ASN A 274 -3.78 -9.76 19.63
C ASN A 274 -4.74 -10.65 18.81
N PRO A 275 -5.82 -11.19 19.42
CA PRO A 275 -6.73 -12.10 18.74
C PRO A 275 -7.45 -11.51 17.52
N VAL A 276 -7.76 -10.22 17.55
CA VAL A 276 -8.46 -9.52 16.45
C VAL A 276 -7.58 -9.43 15.19
N SER A 277 -6.28 -9.17 15.36
CA SER A 277 -5.27 -9.14 14.31
C SER A 277 -5.11 -10.50 13.63
N ASN A 278 -5.28 -11.60 14.39
CA ASN A 278 -5.29 -12.95 13.81
C ASN A 278 -6.47 -13.18 12.88
N LEU A 279 -7.67 -12.66 13.19
CA LEU A 279 -8.81 -12.74 12.28
C LEU A 279 -8.56 -11.98 10.97
N PHE A 280 -8.00 -10.77 11.04
CA PHE A 280 -7.59 -10.06 9.84
C PHE A 280 -6.47 -10.78 9.06
N ARG A 281 -5.55 -11.44 9.75
CA ARG A 281 -4.50 -12.28 9.13
C ARG A 281 -5.12 -13.44 8.34
N ILE A 282 -6.11 -14.13 8.93
CA ILE A 282 -6.84 -15.20 8.25
C ILE A 282 -7.56 -14.65 7.03
N LEU A 283 -8.30 -13.54 7.17
CA LEU A 283 -9.01 -12.92 6.06
C LEU A 283 -8.06 -12.49 4.93
N TRP A 284 -6.88 -11.97 5.28
CA TRP A 284 -5.86 -11.60 4.31
C TRP A 284 -5.36 -12.78 3.49
N ILE A 285 -5.24 -13.98 4.04
CA ILE A 285 -4.80 -15.16 3.26
C ILE A 285 -5.72 -15.41 2.05
N PHE A 286 -7.02 -15.12 2.18
CA PHE A 286 -7.97 -15.22 1.07
C PHE A 286 -7.92 -14.01 0.13
N PHE A 287 -7.74 -12.79 0.66
CA PHE A 287 -7.76 -11.56 -0.13
C PHE A 287 -6.42 -11.21 -0.78
N GLU A 288 -5.30 -11.75 -0.31
CA GLU A 288 -3.96 -11.58 -0.90
C GLU A 288 -3.90 -12.05 -2.36
N PRO A 289 -4.28 -13.30 -2.70
CA PRO A 289 -4.29 -13.75 -4.09
C PRO A 289 -5.32 -12.99 -4.93
N ILE A 290 -6.48 -12.63 -4.36
CA ILE A 290 -7.48 -11.80 -5.05
C ILE A 290 -6.87 -10.44 -5.45
N LEU A 291 -6.23 -9.76 -4.51
CA LEU A 291 -5.64 -8.44 -4.74
C LEU A 291 -4.56 -8.50 -5.82
N PHE A 292 -3.58 -9.39 -5.68
CA PHE A 292 -2.42 -9.43 -6.58
C PHE A 292 -2.73 -10.06 -7.94
N ALA A 293 -3.55 -11.12 -7.99
CA ALA A 293 -3.94 -11.72 -9.26
C ALA A 293 -4.78 -10.75 -10.10
N PHE A 294 -5.75 -10.06 -9.49
CA PHE A 294 -6.53 -9.06 -10.22
C PHE A 294 -5.76 -7.80 -10.56
N THR A 295 -4.80 -7.39 -9.71
CA THR A 295 -3.89 -6.29 -10.08
C THR A 295 -3.05 -6.67 -11.31
N GLY A 296 -2.53 -7.90 -11.35
CA GLY A 296 -1.81 -8.42 -12.51
C GLY A 296 -2.69 -8.54 -13.75
N ALA A 297 -3.93 -9.00 -13.59
CA ALA A 297 -4.84 -9.19 -14.70
C ALA A 297 -5.35 -7.88 -15.35
N GLN A 298 -5.13 -6.72 -14.72
CA GLN A 298 -5.40 -5.43 -15.37
C GLN A 298 -4.33 -5.02 -16.38
N ILE A 299 -3.18 -5.69 -16.36
CA ILE A 299 -2.00 -5.29 -17.11
C ILE A 299 -2.03 -5.96 -18.48
N THR A 300 -2.42 -5.19 -19.50
CA THR A 300 -2.43 -5.64 -20.90
C THR A 300 -1.21 -5.07 -21.62
N LEU A 301 -0.22 -5.92 -21.90
CA LEU A 301 1.07 -5.50 -22.46
C LEU A 301 0.96 -5.06 -23.92
N SER A 302 0.01 -5.61 -24.68
CA SER A 302 -0.22 -5.27 -26.08
C SER A 302 -0.81 -3.88 -26.29
N ALA A 303 -1.40 -3.27 -25.26
CA ALA A 303 -1.98 -1.93 -25.33
C ALA A 303 -0.97 -0.80 -25.06
N LEU A 304 0.28 -1.15 -24.75
CA LEU A 304 1.31 -0.21 -24.36
C LEU A 304 2.24 0.11 -25.54
N ASP A 305 2.37 1.39 -25.86
CA ASP A 305 3.33 1.86 -26.87
C ASP A 305 4.77 1.59 -26.39
N PRO A 306 5.59 0.85 -27.15
CA PRO A 306 6.98 0.55 -26.80
C PRO A 306 7.83 1.79 -26.50
N HIS A 307 7.57 2.91 -27.18
CA HIS A 307 8.28 4.15 -26.97
C HIS A 307 7.96 4.77 -25.60
N VAL A 308 6.67 4.80 -25.24
CA VAL A 308 6.20 5.29 -23.93
C VAL A 308 6.71 4.40 -22.80
N ILE A 309 6.78 3.08 -23.02
CA ILE A 309 7.36 2.14 -22.04
C ILE A 309 8.83 2.44 -21.79
N ALA A 310 9.63 2.61 -22.84
CA ALA A 310 11.06 2.86 -22.70
C ALA A 310 11.33 4.15 -21.91
N MET A 311 10.68 5.24 -22.30
CA MET A 311 10.82 6.54 -21.63
C MET A 311 10.27 6.51 -20.21
N GLY A 312 9.13 5.84 -20.00
CA GLY A 312 8.53 5.63 -18.69
C GLY A 312 9.42 4.80 -17.76
N ALA A 313 10.09 3.76 -18.28
CA ALA A 313 11.02 2.94 -17.52
C ALA A 313 12.22 3.76 -17.06
N THR A 314 12.82 4.55 -17.96
CA THR A 314 13.94 5.44 -17.62
C THR A 314 13.53 6.45 -16.56
N CYS A 315 12.36 7.08 -16.71
CA CYS A 315 11.80 8.00 -15.72
C CYS A 315 11.60 7.34 -14.35
N LEU A 316 11.04 6.13 -14.32
CA LEU A 316 10.80 5.40 -13.07
C LEU A 316 12.10 5.02 -12.39
N VAL A 317 13.05 4.45 -13.11
CA VAL A 317 14.32 3.98 -12.53
C VAL A 317 15.13 5.15 -11.99
N SER A 318 15.23 6.26 -12.70
CA SER A 318 15.95 7.46 -12.22
C SER A 318 15.30 8.01 -10.93
N CYS A 319 13.98 8.08 -10.87
CA CYS A 319 13.25 8.60 -9.72
C CYS A 319 13.32 7.67 -8.51
N LEU A 320 13.29 6.35 -8.73
CA LEU A 320 13.51 5.35 -7.68
C LEU A 320 14.88 5.50 -7.01
N LEU A 321 15.92 5.76 -7.80
CA LEU A 321 17.27 6.04 -7.28
C LEU A 321 17.31 7.34 -6.49
N LEU A 322 16.70 8.42 -7.01
CA LEU A 322 16.60 9.69 -6.31
C LEU A 322 15.84 9.55 -4.99
N ARG A 323 14.75 8.75 -4.94
CA ARG A 323 14.02 8.47 -3.70
C ARG A 323 14.90 7.75 -2.69
N ALA A 324 15.68 6.75 -3.11
CA ALA A 324 16.59 6.04 -2.21
C ALA A 324 17.63 6.99 -1.59
N ILE A 325 18.20 7.89 -2.41
CA ILE A 325 19.15 8.92 -1.95
C ILE A 325 18.46 9.90 -1.01
N ALA A 326 17.30 10.44 -1.38
CA ALA A 326 16.54 11.37 -0.55
C ALA A 326 16.17 10.76 0.80
N THR A 327 15.74 9.50 0.81
CA THR A 327 15.42 8.77 2.05
C THR A 327 16.65 8.63 2.94
N PHE A 328 17.81 8.31 2.37
CA PHE A 328 19.07 8.22 3.11
C PHE A 328 19.47 9.56 3.74
N LEU A 329 19.34 10.67 2.99
CA LEU A 329 19.66 12.03 3.44
C LEU A 329 18.68 12.54 4.52
N VAL A 330 17.39 12.29 4.37
CA VAL A 330 16.37 12.70 5.33
C VAL A 330 16.49 11.93 6.65
N SER A 331 16.93 10.67 6.59
CA SER A 331 17.04 9.80 7.77
C SER A 331 18.19 10.17 8.74
N PHE A 332 18.99 11.21 8.47
CA PHE A 332 20.18 11.54 9.27
C PHE A 332 19.89 11.84 10.76
N LYS A 333 18.75 12.44 11.07
CA LYS A 333 18.36 12.80 12.46
C LYS A 333 17.44 11.77 13.13
N CYS A 334 17.19 10.62 12.50
CA CYS A 334 16.23 9.63 12.99
C CYS A 334 16.79 8.64 14.03
N GLY A 335 18.07 8.75 14.42
CA GLY A 335 18.71 7.81 15.36
C GLY A 335 18.97 6.41 14.76
N LEU A 336 18.98 6.31 13.42
CA LEU A 336 19.15 5.07 12.67
C LEU A 336 20.59 4.90 12.18
N ASN A 337 21.05 3.65 12.10
CA ASN A 337 22.36 3.31 11.55
C ASN A 337 22.34 3.34 10.01
N SER A 338 23.50 3.52 9.36
CA SER A 338 23.60 3.60 7.90
C SER A 338 23.01 2.37 7.18
N LYS A 339 23.16 1.17 7.76
CA LYS A 339 22.53 -0.07 7.23
C LYS A 339 20.99 0.01 7.27
N GLU A 340 20.44 0.52 8.36
CA GLU A 340 18.98 0.67 8.53
C GLU A 340 18.41 1.75 7.60
N LYS A 341 19.15 2.84 7.40
CA LYS A 341 18.78 3.90 6.43
C LYS A 341 18.70 3.36 5.00
N ILE A 342 19.66 2.53 4.60
CA ILE A 342 19.65 1.86 3.29
C ILE A 342 18.44 0.93 3.20
N PHE A 343 18.18 0.11 4.23
CA PHE A 343 17.01 -0.78 4.26
C PHE A 343 15.69 -0.01 4.09
N ILE A 344 15.53 1.12 4.78
CA ILE A 344 14.33 1.97 4.67
C ILE A 344 14.19 2.53 3.25
N GLY A 345 15.28 3.05 2.66
CA GLY A 345 15.29 3.52 1.27
C GLY A 345 14.89 2.45 0.26
N LEU A 346 15.35 1.20 0.44
CA LEU A 346 15.01 0.09 -0.44
C LEU A 346 13.56 -0.38 -0.27
N THR A 347 13.03 -0.33 0.95
CA THR A 347 11.62 -0.68 1.23
C THR A 347 10.67 0.26 0.48
N TRP A 348 11.06 1.52 0.33
CA TRP A 348 10.32 2.60 -0.33
C TRP A 348 10.28 2.55 -1.85
N LEU A 349 10.90 1.55 -2.45
CA LEU A 349 10.87 1.37 -3.90
C LEU A 349 9.58 0.68 -4.38
N ALA A 350 8.87 -0.07 -3.51
CA ALA A 350 7.70 -0.83 -3.90
C ALA A 350 6.47 0.04 -4.22
N LYS A 351 6.00 0.04 -5.47
CA LYS A 351 4.79 0.72 -5.94
C LYS A 351 3.81 -0.30 -6.54
N ALA A 352 2.51 -0.19 -6.23
CA ALA A 352 1.49 -1.09 -6.77
C ALA A 352 0.06 -0.54 -6.61
N THR A 353 -0.41 -0.41 -5.37
CA THR A 353 -1.85 -0.30 -5.08
C THR A 353 -2.44 1.05 -5.47
N VAL A 354 -1.81 2.15 -5.08
CA VAL A 354 -2.24 3.50 -5.43
C VAL A 354 -2.17 3.71 -6.95
N GLN A 355 -1.13 3.19 -7.60
CA GLN A 355 -0.94 3.28 -9.04
C GLN A 355 -1.98 2.47 -9.82
N ALA A 356 -2.31 1.25 -9.37
CA ALA A 356 -3.36 0.43 -9.97
C ALA A 356 -4.77 0.99 -9.74
N ALA A 357 -4.99 1.71 -8.64
CA ALA A 357 -6.29 2.31 -8.32
C ALA A 357 -6.52 3.65 -9.02
N LEU A 358 -5.51 4.53 -9.04
CA LEU A 358 -5.63 5.91 -9.53
C LEU A 358 -5.18 6.06 -10.99
N GLY A 359 -4.34 5.16 -11.51
CA GLY A 359 -3.82 5.24 -12.88
C GLY A 359 -4.90 5.37 -13.96
N PRO A 360 -6.00 4.58 -13.91
CA PRO A 360 -7.10 4.71 -14.86
C PRO A 360 -7.97 5.97 -14.69
N ALA A 361 -7.91 6.66 -13.54
CA ALA A 361 -8.92 7.64 -13.16
C ALA A 361 -9.06 8.80 -14.15
N ALA A 362 -7.93 9.34 -14.64
CA ALA A 362 -7.96 10.44 -15.61
C ALA A 362 -8.50 9.98 -16.98
N LEU A 363 -8.16 8.76 -17.40
CA LEU A 363 -8.64 8.18 -18.66
C LEU A 363 -10.16 7.93 -18.59
N ASP A 364 -10.67 7.46 -17.46
CA ASP A 364 -12.10 7.23 -17.26
C ASP A 364 -12.89 8.56 -17.34
N LEU A 365 -12.38 9.67 -16.80
CA LEU A 365 -13.03 10.99 -16.92
C LEU A 365 -13.05 11.50 -18.36
N ILE A 366 -11.96 11.31 -19.12
CA ILE A 366 -11.91 11.67 -20.54
C ILE A 366 -12.88 10.81 -21.37
N ASN A 367 -12.92 9.50 -21.12
CA ASN A 367 -13.86 8.59 -21.79
C ASN A 367 -15.33 8.95 -21.50
N ASN A 368 -15.61 9.55 -20.34
CA ASN A 368 -16.93 10.07 -19.97
C ASN A 368 -17.23 11.46 -20.56
N GLY A 369 -16.37 11.98 -21.45
CA GLY A 369 -16.58 13.25 -22.15
C GLY A 369 -16.13 14.50 -21.39
N GLN A 370 -15.39 14.34 -20.28
CA GLN A 370 -14.78 15.48 -19.59
C GLN A 370 -13.45 15.86 -20.24
N THR A 371 -13.09 17.14 -20.18
CA THR A 371 -11.80 17.65 -20.66
C THR A 371 -11.07 18.34 -19.52
N ALA A 372 -9.74 18.21 -19.52
CA ALA A 372 -8.88 18.91 -18.58
C ALA A 372 -8.62 20.37 -19.01
N GLY A 373 -9.07 20.78 -20.20
CA GLY A 373 -8.87 22.12 -20.74
C GLY A 373 -7.41 22.44 -21.08
N THR A 374 -6.58 21.41 -21.25
CA THR A 374 -5.12 21.53 -21.45
C THR A 374 -4.67 21.26 -22.88
N GLY A 375 -5.55 20.78 -23.75
CA GLY A 375 -5.27 20.48 -25.15
C GLY A 375 -6.50 20.00 -25.90
N GLY A 376 -6.30 19.49 -27.13
CA GLY A 376 -7.37 18.85 -27.90
C GLY A 376 -7.81 17.51 -27.29
N PRO A 377 -9.02 17.01 -27.58
CA PRO A 377 -9.53 15.74 -27.01
C PRO A 377 -8.59 14.54 -27.23
N THR A 378 -7.94 14.48 -28.39
CA THR A 378 -6.99 13.43 -28.76
C THR A 378 -5.66 13.52 -28.01
N GLU A 379 -5.24 14.73 -27.63
CA GLU A 379 -4.01 14.95 -26.87
C GLU A 379 -4.20 14.55 -25.40
N GLU A 380 -5.32 14.95 -24.80
CA GLU A 380 -5.65 14.61 -23.42
C GLU A 380 -5.81 13.09 -23.24
N GLU A 381 -6.43 12.41 -24.22
CA GLU A 381 -6.51 10.95 -24.23
C GLU A 381 -5.12 10.30 -24.28
N SER A 382 -4.20 10.86 -25.08
CA SER A 382 -2.82 10.39 -25.16
C SER A 382 -2.07 10.57 -23.84
N TYR A 383 -2.23 11.72 -23.18
CA TYR A 383 -1.65 11.96 -21.85
C TYR A 383 -2.19 10.99 -20.81
N ALA A 384 -3.50 10.74 -20.78
CA ALA A 384 -4.11 9.81 -19.84
C ALA A 384 -3.65 8.35 -20.09
N LYS A 385 -3.51 7.95 -21.36
CA LYS A 385 -2.92 6.65 -21.73
C LYS A 385 -1.45 6.55 -21.31
N ALA A 386 -0.67 7.63 -21.44
CA ALA A 386 0.71 7.66 -20.96
C ALA A 386 0.80 7.50 -19.43
N ILE A 387 -0.07 8.19 -18.67
CA ILE A 387 -0.16 8.02 -17.22
C ILE A 387 -0.52 6.59 -16.84
N LEU A 388 -1.53 6.00 -17.49
CA LEU A 388 -1.91 4.61 -17.26
C LEU A 388 -0.75 3.66 -17.57
N ALA A 389 -0.05 3.88 -18.67
CA ALA A 389 1.11 3.07 -19.08
C ALA A 389 2.25 3.12 -18.04
N VAL A 390 2.64 4.31 -17.60
CA VAL A 390 3.67 4.48 -16.57
C VAL A 390 3.23 3.88 -15.23
N SER A 391 1.95 3.99 -14.89
CA SER A 391 1.37 3.38 -13.68
C SER A 391 1.52 1.87 -13.71
N VAL A 392 1.08 1.24 -14.80
CA VAL A 392 1.21 -0.20 -15.03
C VAL A 392 2.67 -0.64 -14.95
N LEU A 393 3.56 0.08 -15.65
CA LEU A 393 4.98 -0.21 -15.66
C LEU A 393 5.61 -0.12 -14.26
N SER A 394 5.20 0.86 -13.47
CA SER A 394 5.64 1.00 -12.07
C SER A 394 5.25 -0.21 -11.23
N VAL A 395 4.03 -0.75 -11.41
CA VAL A 395 3.57 -1.95 -10.69
C VAL A 395 4.38 -3.17 -11.11
N VAL A 396 4.57 -3.39 -12.42
CA VAL A 396 5.29 -4.56 -12.96
C VAL A 396 6.75 -4.59 -12.49
N ILE A 397 7.43 -3.45 -12.52
CA ILE A 397 8.86 -3.39 -12.20
C ILE A 397 9.08 -3.31 -10.69
N SER A 398 8.41 -2.39 -10.02
CA SER A 398 8.81 -2.00 -8.67
C SER A 398 8.18 -2.87 -7.58
N ALA A 399 7.00 -3.48 -7.78
CA ALA A 399 6.40 -4.35 -6.78
C ALA A 399 7.23 -5.63 -6.55
N PRO A 400 7.64 -6.39 -7.59
CA PRO A 400 8.52 -7.53 -7.41
C PRO A 400 9.90 -7.13 -6.91
N LEU A 401 10.49 -6.07 -7.48
CA LEU A 401 11.81 -5.58 -7.08
C LEU A 401 11.84 -5.19 -5.59
N GLY A 402 10.85 -4.40 -5.14
CA GLY A 402 10.73 -3.99 -3.74
C GLY A 402 10.55 -5.19 -2.80
N ALA A 403 9.68 -6.14 -3.16
CA ALA A 403 9.49 -7.36 -2.38
C ALA A 403 10.76 -8.20 -2.24
N ILE A 404 11.53 -8.36 -3.34
CA ILE A 404 12.82 -9.05 -3.35
C ILE A 404 13.84 -8.32 -2.49
N LEU A 405 13.95 -7.00 -2.65
CA LEU A 405 14.90 -6.18 -1.90
C LEU A 405 14.62 -6.24 -0.39
N ILE A 406 13.36 -6.11 0.04
CA ILE A 406 12.98 -6.22 1.46
C ILE A 406 13.34 -7.61 1.99
N ALA A 407 13.00 -8.67 1.24
CA ALA A 407 13.25 -10.05 1.64
C ALA A 407 14.74 -10.37 1.79
N LEU A 408 15.59 -9.89 0.89
CA LEU A 408 17.03 -10.18 0.88
C LEU A 408 17.82 -9.26 1.82
N THR A 409 17.45 -7.99 1.89
CA THR A 409 18.20 -6.99 2.67
C THR A 409 17.75 -6.90 4.11
N GLY A 410 16.51 -7.26 4.44
CA GLY A 410 16.00 -7.30 5.81
C GLY A 410 16.91 -8.10 6.76
N PRO A 411 17.16 -9.39 6.49
CA PRO A 411 18.02 -10.22 7.35
C PRO A 411 19.49 -9.77 7.41
N ARG A 412 19.97 -9.03 6.40
CA ARG A 412 21.38 -8.60 6.28
C ARG A 412 21.65 -7.23 6.91
N LEU A 413 20.66 -6.32 6.85
CA LEU A 413 20.81 -4.93 7.26
C LEU A 413 20.16 -4.62 8.60
N LEU A 414 19.17 -5.41 9.03
CA LEU A 414 18.51 -5.25 10.32
C LEU A 414 19.12 -6.14 11.39
N SER A 415 19.21 -5.60 12.60
CA SER A 415 19.53 -6.39 13.79
C SER A 415 18.37 -7.32 14.12
N ARG A 416 18.70 -8.57 14.45
CA ARG A 416 17.74 -9.55 14.97
C ARG A 416 17.70 -9.42 16.49
N ASP A 417 16.51 -9.27 17.05
CA ASP A 417 16.31 -9.30 18.49
C ASP A 417 16.42 -10.76 18.94
N SER A 418 17.55 -11.11 19.55
CA SER A 418 17.78 -12.43 20.12
C SER A 418 17.21 -12.45 21.53
N ASN A 419 15.89 -12.64 21.66
CA ASN A 419 15.25 -13.02 22.93
C ASN A 419 13.92 -13.75 22.67
N ASP A 420 14.00 -15.08 22.71
CA ASP A 420 13.08 -16.03 23.39
C ASP A 420 13.15 -17.41 22.73
N ALA A 421 14.06 -18.26 23.25
CA ALA A 421 13.89 -19.73 23.42
C ALA A 421 15.21 -20.51 23.62
N ALA A 422 16.38 -19.97 23.26
CA ALA A 422 17.64 -20.75 23.32
C ALA A 422 18.42 -20.62 24.65
N ASP A 423 18.39 -19.46 25.30
CA ASP A 423 19.23 -19.22 26.49
C ASP A 423 18.60 -19.65 27.82
N VAL A 424 17.30 -19.98 27.85
CA VAL A 424 16.66 -20.54 29.05
C VAL A 424 16.97 -22.03 29.18
N ILE A 425 17.19 -22.74 28.07
CA ILE A 425 17.55 -24.17 28.12
C ILE A 425 19.02 -24.34 28.53
N HIS A 426 19.92 -23.46 28.08
CA HIS A 426 21.35 -23.57 28.42
C HIS A 426 21.64 -23.18 29.88
N ASN A 427 20.95 -22.17 30.44
CA ASN A 427 21.14 -21.75 31.84
C ASN A 427 20.40 -22.63 32.86
N ALA A 428 19.37 -23.39 32.44
CA ALA A 428 18.70 -24.36 33.30
C ALA A 428 19.47 -25.70 33.41
N THR A 429 20.32 -26.04 32.43
CA THR A 429 21.20 -27.21 32.50
C THR A 429 22.48 -26.97 33.31
N ASP A 430 22.96 -25.73 33.40
CA ASP A 430 24.17 -25.38 34.15
C ASP A 430 23.90 -25.05 35.64
N SER A 431 22.63 -24.87 36.03
CA SER A 431 22.24 -24.65 37.45
C SER A 431 21.77 -25.92 38.17
N ASN A 432 21.64 -27.05 37.47
CA ASN A 432 21.32 -28.37 38.04
C ASN A 432 22.55 -29.31 38.12
N SER A 433 23.76 -28.78 37.89
CA SER A 433 25.03 -29.52 37.94
C SER A 433 26.03 -29.00 38.98
N ALA A 434 25.55 -28.33 40.04
CA ALA A 434 26.33 -27.94 41.21
C ALA A 434 25.72 -28.50 42.50
#